data_AF-A0A9P9IE63-F1
#
_entry.id   AF-A0A9P9IE63-F1
#
_cell.length_a   1.000
_cell.length_b   1.000
_cell.length_c   1.000
_cell.angle_alpha   90.00
_cell.angle_beta   90.00
_cell.angle_gamma   90.00
#
_symmetry.space_group_name_H-M   'P 1'
#
loop_
_entity.id
_entity.type
_entity.pdbx_description
1 polymer ?
#
loop_
_entity_poly.entity_id
_entity_poly.type
_entity_poly.pdbx_seq_one_letter_code
_entity_poly.pdbx_strand_id
1 'polypeptide(L)'
;MALLSHDSVDPDQEDHYGSTPLSIAVRNCRTEIVKVLLATGQVTLDSKDRFGRTSWWWARRCGNSDIEQALLDCAEKRGIAVCDNDELIEASPISKDQTFRWCDVCTLSIPEDEVFYHCEVCNGGDFDICSECYKIGGRCLGDDHKLAQRKGKEE
;
A
#
# COMPACT_ATOMS: atom_id res chain seq x y z
N MET A 1 -3.75 -27.58 3.84
CA MET A 1 -3.95 -27.03 2.48
C MET A 1 -3.86 -25.53 2.59
N ALA A 2 -2.87 -24.90 1.95
CA ALA A 2 -2.83 -23.45 1.84
C ALA A 2 -3.75 -23.03 0.68
N LEU A 3 -4.64 -22.06 0.89
CA LEU A 3 -5.55 -21.55 -0.16
C LEU A 3 -4.79 -21.08 -1.41
N LEU A 4 -3.57 -20.57 -1.22
CA LEU A 4 -2.68 -20.03 -2.25
C LEU A 4 -2.06 -21.10 -3.17
N SER A 5 -2.26 -22.39 -2.90
CA SER A 5 -1.75 -23.49 -3.74
C SER A 5 -2.81 -24.04 -4.70
N HIS A 6 -3.97 -23.40 -4.78
CA HIS A 6 -5.04 -23.82 -5.67
C HIS A 6 -4.89 -23.12 -7.02
N ASP A 7 -4.89 -23.88 -8.13
CA ASP A 7 -4.62 -23.39 -9.50
C ASP A 7 -5.55 -22.27 -9.98
N SER A 8 -6.70 -22.08 -9.32
CA SER A 8 -7.66 -21.02 -9.63
C SER A 8 -7.40 -19.69 -8.92
N VAL A 9 -6.41 -19.64 -8.04
CA VAL A 9 -6.07 -18.42 -7.29
C VAL A 9 -4.94 -17.73 -8.01
N ASP A 10 -5.22 -16.54 -8.56
CA ASP A 10 -4.18 -15.66 -9.09
C ASP A 10 -3.52 -14.89 -7.93
N PRO A 11 -2.24 -15.16 -7.62
CA PRO A 11 -1.53 -14.51 -6.51
C PRO A 11 -1.16 -13.05 -6.80
N ASP A 12 -1.31 -12.59 -8.05
CA ASP A 12 -1.05 -11.22 -8.49
C ASP A 12 -2.33 -10.45 -8.84
N GLN A 13 -3.52 -11.00 -8.53
CA GLN A 13 -4.80 -10.34 -8.77
C GLN A 13 -4.83 -8.94 -8.14
N GLU A 14 -4.88 -7.92 -8.98
CA GLU A 14 -4.87 -6.53 -8.56
C GLU A 14 -6.24 -6.06 -8.02
N ASP A 15 -6.20 -5.19 -7.02
CA ASP A 15 -7.34 -4.39 -6.60
C ASP A 15 -7.60 -3.18 -7.53
N HIS A 16 -8.59 -2.36 -7.20
CA HIS A 16 -8.94 -1.17 -7.98
C HIS A 16 -7.84 -0.09 -8.01
N TYR A 17 -6.83 -0.19 -7.17
CA TYR A 17 -5.68 0.72 -7.14
C TYR A 17 -4.41 0.08 -7.72
N GLY A 18 -4.51 -1.14 -8.27
CA GLY A 18 -3.36 -1.89 -8.78
C GLY A 18 -2.54 -2.57 -7.68
N SER A 19 -3.05 -2.62 -6.45
CA SER A 19 -2.34 -3.29 -5.36
C SER A 19 -2.50 -4.81 -5.52
N THR A 20 -1.39 -5.53 -5.55
CA THR A 20 -1.38 -6.99 -5.50
C THR A 20 -1.44 -7.48 -4.05
N PRO A 21 -1.79 -8.75 -3.79
CA PRO A 21 -1.73 -9.33 -2.46
C PRO A 21 -0.38 -9.14 -1.77
N LEU A 22 0.73 -9.23 -2.54
CA LEU A 22 2.07 -8.98 -2.04
C LEU A 22 2.27 -7.52 -1.61
N SER A 23 1.92 -6.55 -2.46
CA SER A 23 2.12 -5.13 -2.12
C SER A 23 1.26 -4.70 -0.94
N ILE A 24 0.03 -5.23 -0.80
CA ILE A 24 -0.83 -5.01 0.37
C ILE A 24 -0.20 -5.59 1.64
N ALA A 25 0.34 -6.81 1.59
CA ALA A 25 0.97 -7.45 2.74
C ALA A 25 2.23 -6.70 3.20
N VAL A 26 3.05 -6.25 2.26
CA VAL A 26 4.25 -5.45 2.54
C VAL A 26 3.88 -4.08 3.10
N ARG A 27 2.92 -3.38 2.47
CA ARG A 27 2.39 -2.08 2.92
C ARG A 27 1.90 -2.10 4.36
N ASN A 28 1.26 -3.19 4.78
CA ASN A 28 0.74 -3.37 6.14
C ASN A 28 1.75 -4.03 7.10
N CYS A 29 3.02 -4.15 6.71
CA CYS A 29 4.08 -4.75 7.53
C CYS A 29 3.77 -6.18 8.02
N ARG A 30 3.06 -6.98 7.23
CA ARG A 30 2.64 -8.34 7.61
C ARG A 30 3.66 -9.38 7.19
N THR A 31 4.80 -9.42 7.89
CA THR A 31 5.98 -10.27 7.56
C THR A 31 5.63 -11.71 7.23
N GLU A 32 4.78 -12.36 8.03
CA GLU A 32 4.44 -13.78 7.82
C GLU A 32 3.60 -13.99 6.56
N ILE A 33 2.73 -13.06 6.20
CA ILE A 33 1.96 -13.12 4.95
C ILE A 33 2.88 -12.92 3.76
N VAL A 34 3.82 -11.97 3.85
CA VAL A 34 4.85 -11.74 2.83
C VAL A 34 5.65 -13.03 2.57
N LYS A 35 6.18 -13.67 3.62
CA LYS A 35 6.94 -14.92 3.48
C LYS A 35 6.12 -16.03 2.81
N VAL A 36 4.85 -16.19 3.20
CA VAL A 36 3.95 -17.18 2.60
C VAL A 36 3.72 -16.90 1.11
N LEU A 37 3.45 -15.65 0.73
CA LEU A 37 3.25 -15.26 -0.66
C LEU A 37 4.52 -15.48 -1.51
N LEU A 38 5.69 -15.09 -1.01
CA LEU A 38 6.96 -15.31 -1.70
C LEU A 38 7.30 -16.80 -1.86
N ALA A 39 6.97 -17.62 -0.84
CA ALA A 39 7.20 -19.06 -0.88
C ALA A 39 6.37 -19.79 -1.95
N THR A 40 5.30 -19.17 -2.47
CA THR A 40 4.55 -19.74 -3.61
C THR A 40 5.38 -19.78 -4.90
N GLY A 41 6.38 -18.90 -5.03
CA GLY A 41 7.18 -18.73 -6.24
C GLY A 41 6.43 -18.14 -7.45
N GLN A 42 5.13 -17.83 -7.30
CA GLN A 42 4.25 -17.40 -8.39
C GLN A 42 4.06 -15.89 -8.45
N VAL A 43 4.21 -15.19 -7.32
CA VAL A 43 4.04 -13.72 -7.25
C VAL A 43 5.02 -12.96 -8.12
N THR A 44 4.59 -11.84 -8.68
CA THR A 44 5.43 -10.91 -9.43
C THR A 44 5.98 -9.84 -8.48
N LEU A 45 7.30 -9.66 -8.46
CA LEU A 45 7.98 -8.78 -7.47
C LEU A 45 8.05 -7.32 -7.92
N ASP A 46 8.12 -7.08 -9.22
CA ASP A 46 8.30 -5.77 -9.86
C ASP A 46 6.98 -5.12 -10.30
N SER A 47 5.84 -5.76 -10.00
CA SER A 47 4.52 -5.17 -10.21
C SER A 47 4.41 -3.81 -9.53
N LYS A 48 3.86 -2.85 -10.27
CA LYS A 48 3.61 -1.49 -9.81
C LYS A 48 2.12 -1.31 -9.63
N ASP A 49 1.74 -0.68 -8.53
CA ASP A 49 0.37 -0.19 -8.40
C ASP A 49 0.11 0.96 -9.39
N ARG A 50 -1.14 1.46 -9.44
CA ARG A 50 -1.53 2.53 -10.38
C ARG A 50 -0.81 3.86 -10.13
N PHE A 51 -0.04 3.93 -9.06
CA PHE A 51 0.76 5.08 -8.66
C PHE A 51 2.26 4.87 -8.93
N GLY A 52 2.61 3.77 -9.59
CA GLY A 52 3.99 3.43 -9.95
C GLY A 52 4.80 2.79 -8.82
N ARG A 53 4.18 2.45 -7.68
CA ARG A 53 4.88 1.98 -6.47
C ARG A 53 5.00 0.46 -6.49
N THR A 54 6.20 -0.04 -6.21
CA THR A 54 6.49 -1.48 -6.15
C THR A 54 6.34 -2.05 -4.74
N SER A 55 6.36 -3.38 -4.60
CA SER A 55 6.48 -4.01 -3.28
C SER A 55 7.74 -3.55 -2.53
N TRP A 56 8.82 -3.22 -3.24
CA TRP A 56 10.04 -2.68 -2.63
C TRP A 56 9.86 -1.28 -2.06
N TRP A 57 9.19 -0.39 -2.81
CA TRP A 57 8.78 0.94 -2.35
C TRP A 57 8.09 0.86 -0.98
N TRP A 58 7.15 -0.08 -0.84
CA TRP A 58 6.40 -0.30 0.39
C TRP A 58 7.25 -0.89 1.51
N ALA A 59 8.21 -1.76 1.21
CA ALA A 59 9.08 -2.37 2.22
C ALA A 59 9.92 -1.31 2.95
N ARG A 60 10.44 -0.33 2.20
CA ARG A 60 11.20 0.80 2.74
C ARG A 60 10.37 1.66 3.69
N ARG A 61 9.10 1.90 3.35
CA ARG A 61 8.17 2.63 4.22
C ARG A 61 7.76 1.86 5.46
N CYS A 62 7.65 0.56 5.34
CA CYS A 62 7.37 -0.31 6.48
C CYS A 62 8.52 -0.30 7.49
N GLY A 63 9.77 -0.10 7.04
CA GLY A 63 10.97 -0.07 7.89
C GLY A 63 11.27 -1.43 8.54
N ASN A 64 10.69 -2.51 8.03
CA ASN A 64 10.85 -3.84 8.56
C ASN A 64 11.92 -4.59 7.78
N SER A 65 13.12 -4.69 8.36
CA SER A 65 14.28 -5.34 7.74
C SER A 65 14.03 -6.80 7.35
N ASP A 66 13.15 -7.53 8.04
CA ASP A 66 12.82 -8.92 7.68
C ASP A 66 12.06 -8.99 6.35
N ILE A 67 11.19 -8.01 6.08
CA ILE A 67 10.45 -7.93 4.81
C ILE A 67 11.39 -7.53 3.68
N GLU A 68 12.27 -6.55 3.92
CA GLU A 68 13.29 -6.15 2.94
C GLU A 68 14.19 -7.33 2.58
N GLN A 69 14.70 -8.06 3.59
CA GLN A 69 15.54 -9.23 3.35
C GLN A 69 14.79 -10.33 2.60
N ALA A 70 13.52 -10.59 2.95
CA ALA A 70 12.72 -11.60 2.26
C ALA A 70 12.51 -11.27 0.78
N LEU A 71 12.26 -10.00 0.44
CA LEU A 71 12.12 -9.54 -0.94
C LEU A 71 13.45 -9.64 -1.70
N LEU A 72 14.56 -9.21 -1.10
CA LEU A 72 15.90 -9.31 -1.70
C LEU A 72 16.29 -10.77 -1.97
N ASP A 73 16.14 -11.65 -0.99
CA ASP A 73 16.44 -13.07 -1.13
C ASP A 73 15.61 -13.72 -2.24
N CYS A 74 14.32 -13.34 -2.35
CA CYS A 74 13.44 -13.85 -3.40
C CYS A 74 13.85 -13.32 -4.78
N ALA A 75 14.19 -12.03 -4.87
CA ALA A 75 14.63 -11.38 -6.10
C ALA A 75 15.95 -11.97 -6.61
N GLU A 76 16.94 -12.15 -5.72
CA GLU A 76 18.24 -12.76 -6.04
C GLU A 76 18.06 -14.19 -6.55
N LYS A 77 17.27 -15.02 -5.85
CA LYS A 77 16.97 -16.40 -6.26
C LYS A 77 16.30 -16.49 -7.63
N ARG A 78 15.56 -15.45 -8.03
CA ARG A 78 14.81 -15.39 -9.29
C ARG A 78 15.52 -14.59 -10.38
N GLY A 79 16.66 -13.97 -10.08
CA GLY A 79 17.40 -13.10 -11.00
C GLY A 79 16.61 -11.83 -11.38
N ILE A 80 15.73 -11.35 -10.51
CA ILE A 80 14.93 -10.14 -10.73
C ILE A 80 15.67 -8.96 -10.11
N ALA A 81 15.86 -7.88 -10.87
CA ALA A 81 16.41 -6.65 -10.33
C ALA A 81 15.34 -5.95 -9.48
N VAL A 82 15.66 -5.69 -8.21
CA VAL A 82 14.85 -4.81 -7.38
C VAL A 82 15.11 -3.37 -7.84
N CYS A 83 14.05 -2.62 -8.15
CA CYS A 83 14.20 -1.24 -8.61
C CYS A 83 14.41 -0.34 -7.40
N ASP A 84 15.66 0.10 -7.20
CA ASP A 84 16.06 0.99 -6.11
C ASP A 84 15.79 2.49 -6.42
N ASN A 85 15.17 2.79 -7.57
CA ASN A 85 14.91 4.17 -8.03
C ASN A 85 13.71 4.85 -7.34
N ASP A 86 13.14 4.20 -6.33
CA ASP A 86 12.07 4.78 -5.54
C ASP A 86 12.71 5.77 -4.55
N GLU A 87 12.60 7.07 -4.87
CA GLU A 87 13.11 8.20 -4.07
C GLU A 87 12.98 7.89 -2.58
N LEU A 88 14.10 8.00 -1.85
CA LEU A 88 14.18 7.79 -0.41
C LEU A 88 13.03 8.53 0.28
N ILE A 89 11.99 7.78 0.65
CA ILE A 89 10.92 8.34 1.44
C ILE A 89 11.47 8.41 2.85
N GLU A 90 11.71 9.62 3.33
CA GLU A 90 11.79 9.86 4.76
C GLU A 90 10.44 9.42 5.34
N ALA A 91 10.40 8.19 5.83
CA ALA A 91 9.25 7.69 6.56
C ALA A 91 9.11 8.57 7.78
N SER A 92 8.15 9.51 7.77
CA SER A 92 7.71 10.13 9.02
C SER A 92 7.29 8.99 9.94
N PRO A 93 7.90 8.86 11.13
CA PRO A 93 7.58 7.80 12.05
C PRO A 93 6.07 7.80 12.26
N ILE A 94 5.44 6.62 12.16
CA ILE A 94 4.03 6.46 12.53
C ILE A 94 3.97 6.78 14.03
N SER A 95 3.60 8.01 14.39
CA SER A 95 3.43 8.42 15.78
C SER A 95 2.34 7.53 16.36
N LYS A 96 2.65 6.85 17.47
CA LYS A 96 1.73 5.90 18.13
C LYS A 96 0.57 6.58 18.86
N ASP A 97 0.49 7.89 18.79
CA ASP A 97 -0.29 8.73 19.68
C ASP A 97 -0.80 9.94 18.91
N GLN A 98 -1.91 9.78 18.19
CA GLN A 98 -2.88 10.81 17.80
C GLN A 98 -3.98 10.14 16.97
N THR A 99 -5.16 10.77 16.89
CA THR A 99 -6.34 10.22 16.23
C THR A 99 -6.04 9.84 14.77
N PHE A 100 -5.90 8.55 14.50
CA PHE A 100 -5.37 8.01 13.25
C PHE A 100 -6.35 8.19 12.09
N ARG A 101 -6.31 9.34 11.44
CA ARG A 101 -6.80 9.45 10.07
C ARG A 101 -5.81 8.74 9.15
N TRP A 102 -6.32 7.90 8.26
CA TRP A 102 -5.50 7.13 7.34
C TRP A 102 -6.09 7.25 5.94
N CYS A 103 -5.24 7.17 4.94
CA CYS A 103 -5.66 7.23 3.55
C CYS A 103 -6.12 5.83 3.12
N ASP A 104 -7.36 5.64 2.69
CA ASP A 104 -7.87 4.35 2.21
C ASP A 104 -7.18 3.84 0.94
N VAL A 105 -6.47 4.72 0.22
CA VAL A 105 -5.74 4.37 -1.01
C VAL A 105 -4.32 3.90 -0.72
N CYS A 106 -3.56 4.63 0.10
CA CYS A 106 -2.16 4.27 0.41
C CYS A 106 -1.96 3.68 1.81
N THR A 107 -3.00 3.62 2.63
CA THR A 107 -3.03 3.18 4.03
C THR A 107 -1.99 3.86 4.92
N LEU A 108 -1.51 5.03 4.51
CA LEU A 108 -0.61 5.85 5.31
C LEU A 108 -1.43 6.76 6.22
N SER A 109 -0.86 7.06 7.38
CA SER A 109 -1.41 8.10 8.26
C SER A 109 -1.46 9.42 7.51
N ILE A 110 -2.58 10.13 7.64
CA ILE A 110 -2.77 11.48 7.16
C ILE A 110 -2.52 12.40 8.36
N PRO A 111 -1.48 13.25 8.33
CA PRO A 111 -1.21 14.20 9.40
C PRO A 111 -2.44 15.08 9.70
N GLU A 112 -2.62 15.47 10.96
CA GLU A 112 -3.78 16.25 11.37
C GLU A 112 -3.80 17.66 10.79
N ASP A 113 -2.65 18.24 10.48
CA ASP A 113 -2.50 19.57 9.88
C ASP A 113 -2.59 19.57 8.34
N GLU A 114 -2.61 18.39 7.74
CA GLU A 114 -2.60 18.22 6.29
C GLU A 114 -3.99 18.22 5.66
N VAL A 115 -3.99 18.56 4.38
CA VAL A 115 -5.20 18.51 3.55
C VAL A 115 -5.48 17.07 3.12
N PHE A 116 -6.74 16.67 3.26
CA PHE A 116 -7.23 15.38 2.83
C PHE A 116 -8.57 15.49 2.10
N TYR A 117 -9.01 14.39 1.52
CA TYR A 117 -10.22 14.31 0.71
C TYR A 117 -11.10 13.21 1.28
N HIS A 118 -12.30 13.60 1.71
CA HIS A 118 -13.23 12.74 2.43
C HIS A 118 -14.45 12.42 1.57
N CYS A 119 -14.90 11.18 1.59
CA CYS A 119 -16.17 10.77 1.01
C CYS A 119 -17.15 10.32 2.11
N GLU A 120 -18.30 11.00 2.17
CA GLU A 120 -19.39 10.73 3.11
C GLU A 120 -20.20 9.45 2.78
N VAL A 121 -19.89 8.77 1.67
CA VAL A 121 -20.66 7.62 1.19
C VAL A 121 -19.84 6.32 1.23
N CYS A 122 -18.59 6.36 0.78
CA CYS A 122 -17.69 5.22 0.83
C CYS A 122 -17.37 4.83 2.28
N ASN A 123 -17.17 3.52 2.52
CA ASN A 123 -16.76 2.99 3.83
C ASN A 123 -17.64 3.45 5.01
N GLY A 124 -18.95 3.63 4.81
CA GLY A 124 -19.85 4.15 5.85
C GLY A 124 -19.61 5.61 6.21
N GLY A 125 -19.01 6.39 5.30
CA GLY A 125 -18.63 7.78 5.52
C GLY A 125 -17.27 7.94 6.20
N ASP A 126 -16.37 6.96 6.08
CA ASP A 126 -15.01 7.00 6.63
C ASP A 126 -13.99 6.67 5.54
N PHE A 127 -14.17 7.26 4.35
CA PHE A 127 -13.24 7.08 3.26
C PHE A 127 -12.44 8.37 3.05
N ASP A 128 -11.18 8.33 3.47
CA ASP A 128 -10.25 9.45 3.45
C ASP A 128 -9.11 9.18 2.47
N ILE A 129 -8.72 10.20 1.72
CA ILE A 129 -7.60 10.13 0.77
C ILE A 129 -6.63 11.27 1.08
N CYS A 130 -5.34 10.94 1.24
CA CYS A 130 -4.30 11.95 1.39
C CYS A 130 -4.10 12.78 0.11
N SER A 131 -3.54 13.98 0.26
CA SER A 131 -3.32 14.88 -0.88
C SER A 131 -2.50 14.28 -2.01
N GLU A 132 -1.49 13.45 -1.69
CA GLU A 132 -0.65 12.76 -2.66
C GLU A 132 -1.50 11.81 -3.50
N CYS A 133 -2.25 10.91 -2.85
CA CYS A 133 -3.11 9.93 -3.52
C CYS A 133 -4.18 10.61 -4.36
N TYR A 134 -4.73 11.73 -3.89
CA TYR A 134 -5.67 12.51 -4.68
C TYR A 134 -5.02 13.13 -5.93
N LYS A 135 -3.81 13.70 -5.83
CA LYS A 135 -3.12 14.33 -6.98
C LYS A 135 -2.82 13.32 -8.10
N ILE A 136 -2.50 12.09 -7.73
CA ILE A 136 -2.18 11.00 -8.66
C ILE A 136 -3.40 10.19 -9.12
N GLY A 137 -4.62 10.65 -8.81
CA GLY A 137 -5.86 10.09 -9.36
C GLY A 137 -6.61 9.10 -8.47
N GLY A 138 -6.24 8.93 -7.20
CA GLY A 138 -7.01 8.17 -6.22
C GLY A 138 -8.39 8.79 -6.00
N ARG A 139 -9.44 8.01 -6.25
CA ARG A 139 -10.84 8.44 -6.17
C ARG A 139 -11.71 7.34 -5.55
N CYS A 140 -12.96 7.68 -5.25
CA CYS A 140 -14.01 6.72 -4.94
C CYS A 140 -14.31 5.83 -6.15
N LEU A 141 -14.82 4.62 -5.90
CA LEU A 141 -15.26 3.71 -6.97
C LEU A 141 -16.65 4.06 -7.53
N GLY A 142 -17.49 4.77 -6.76
CA GLY A 142 -18.78 5.27 -7.22
C GLY A 142 -18.62 6.56 -8.03
N ASP A 143 -19.14 6.58 -9.26
CA ASP A 143 -19.05 7.74 -10.15
C ASP A 143 -19.82 8.98 -9.63
N ASP A 144 -20.79 8.78 -8.75
CA ASP A 144 -21.61 9.80 -8.11
C ASP A 144 -21.06 10.27 -6.75
N HIS A 145 -20.04 9.59 -6.22
CA HIS A 145 -19.43 9.93 -4.95
C HIS A 145 -18.51 11.13 -5.10
N LYS A 146 -18.71 12.15 -4.26
CA LYS A 146 -17.88 13.35 -4.25
C LYS A 146 -16.89 13.30 -3.09
N LEU A 147 -15.62 13.56 -3.41
CA LEU A 147 -14.58 13.79 -2.43
C LEU A 147 -14.57 15.27 -2.03
N ALA A 148 -14.88 15.54 -0.77
CA ALA A 148 -14.81 16.86 -0.18
C ALA A 148 -13.41 17.10 0.39
N GLN A 149 -12.75 18.17 -0.05
CA GLN A 149 -11.49 18.60 0.54
C GLN A 149 -11.73 19.07 1.99
N ARG A 150 -10.89 18.57 2.91
CA ARG A 150 -10.89 18.92 4.33
C ARG A 150 -9.45 19.22 4.75
N LYS A 151 -9.32 20.02 5.80
CA LYS A 151 -8.07 20.25 6.52
C LYS A 151 -8.34 19.83 7.95
N GLY A 152 -7.45 19.07 8.58
CA GLY A 152 -7.64 18.83 10.01
C GLY A 152 -7.39 20.11 10.81
N LYS A 153 -7.76 20.08 12.08
CA LYS A 153 -7.92 21.30 12.89
C LYS A 153 -6.58 22.03 13.03
N GLU A 154 -6.51 23.25 12.53
CA GLU A 154 -5.67 24.28 13.15
C GLU A 154 -6.38 24.68 14.45
N GLU A 155 -5.67 24.64 15.57
CA GLU A 155 -6.16 25.19 16.86
C GLU A 155 -6.57 26.66 16.73
#